data_AF-A0A348WNG0-F1
#
_entry.id   AF-A0A348WNG0-F1
#
_cell.length_a   1.000
_cell.length_b   1.000
_cell.length_c   1.000
_cell.angle_alpha   90.00
_cell.angle_beta   90.00
_cell.angle_gamma   90.00
#
_symmetry.space_group_name_H-M   'P 1'
#
loop_
_entity.id
_entity.type
_entity.pdbx_description
1 polymer ?
#
loop_
_entity_poly.entity_id
_entity_poly.type
_entity_poly.pdbx_seq_one_letter_code
_entity_poly.pdbx_strand_id
1 'polypeptide(L)'
;RLWCRAQVETQWQRLEQLIAALANLAEREATTVIPGYTHLQRAQPVLFSHWCLAYVEMFKRDQARLKDALARINVCPLGSGALA
;
A
#
# COMPACT_ATOMS: atom_id res chain seq x y z
N ARG A 1 9.67 -13.42 -15.44
CA ARG A 1 9.68 -13.57 -13.96
C ARG A 1 10.78 -12.73 -13.29
N LEU A 2 12.03 -12.75 -13.77
CA LEU A 2 13.13 -11.93 -13.21
C LEU A 2 12.79 -10.43 -13.12
N TRP A 3 12.29 -9.83 -14.21
CA TRP A 3 11.88 -8.42 -14.22
C TRP A 3 10.79 -8.12 -13.18
N CYS A 4 9.74 -8.94 -13.12
CA CYS A 4 8.65 -8.76 -12.14
C CYS A 4 9.18 -8.79 -10.71
N ARG A 5 10.12 -9.69 -10.40
CA ARG A 5 10.76 -9.76 -9.08
C ARG A 5 11.49 -8.46 -8.73
N ALA A 6 12.27 -7.91 -9.67
CA ALA A 6 12.96 -6.64 -9.47
C ALA A 6 11.97 -5.47 -9.27
N GLN A 7 10.85 -5.47 -10.02
CA GLN A 7 9.84 -4.43 -9.88
C GLN A 7 9.06 -4.51 -8.57
N VAL A 8 8.79 -5.71 -8.05
CA VAL A 8 8.15 -5.84 -6.73
C VAL A 8 8.98 -5.14 -5.65
N GLU A 9 10.30 -5.31 -5.67
CA GLU A 9 11.19 -4.61 -4.73
C GLU A 9 11.08 -3.09 -4.86
N THR A 10 11.11 -2.56 -6.09
CA THR A 10 10.96 -1.11 -6.32
C THR A 10 9.60 -0.60 -5.83
N GLN A 11 8.50 -1.31 -6.09
CA GLN A 11 7.19 -0.89 -5.63
C GLN A 11 7.02 -1.02 -4.12
N TRP A 12 7.65 -2.04 -3.52
CA TRP A 12 7.67 -2.22 -2.07
C TRP A 12 8.25 -1.00 -1.36
N GLN A 13 9.43 -0.54 -1.79
CA GLN A 13 10.11 0.62 -1.21
C GLN A 13 9.29 1.90 -1.34
N ARG A 14 8.64 2.12 -2.49
CA ARG A 14 7.75 3.27 -2.70
C ARG A 14 6.53 3.23 -1.78
N LEU A 15 5.96 2.04 -1.58
CA LEU A 15 4.80 1.85 -0.72
C LEU A 15 5.16 2.07 0.75
N GLU A 16 6.34 1.61 1.18
CA GLU A 16 6.88 1.86 2.51
C GLU A 16 7.11 3.36 2.77
N GLN A 17 7.71 4.07 1.80
CA GLN A 17 7.88 5.53 1.88
C GLN A 17 6.55 6.27 1.97
N LEU A 18 5.53 5.85 1.20
CA LEU A 18 4.21 6.45 1.25
C LEU A 18 3.52 6.21 2.61
N ILE A 19 3.61 4.99 3.15
CA ILE A 19 3.09 4.65 4.47
C ILE A 19 3.75 5.51 5.55
N ALA A 20 5.08 5.63 5.52
CA ALA A 20 5.82 6.47 6.47
C ALA A 20 5.42 7.96 6.35
N ALA A 21 5.28 8.47 5.13
CA ALA A 21 4.85 9.85 4.89
C ALA A 21 3.45 10.13 5.44
N LEU A 22 2.50 9.21 5.22
CA LEU A 22 1.14 9.32 5.77
C LEU A 22 1.10 9.20 7.29
N ALA A 23 1.92 8.32 7.89
CA ALA A 23 2.01 8.19 9.34
C ALA A 23 2.59 9.47 9.98
N ASN A 24 3.66 10.02 9.41
CA ASN A 24 4.26 11.28 9.86
C ASN A 24 3.27 12.45 9.70
N LEU A 25 2.50 12.48 8.60
CA LEU A 25 1.45 13.48 8.41
C LEU A 25 0.33 13.34 9.45
N ALA A 26 -0.07 12.11 9.76
CA ALA A 26 -1.07 11.84 10.79
C ALA A 26 -0.63 12.33 12.18
N GLU A 27 0.64 12.15 12.52
CA GLU A 27 1.22 12.65 13.78
C GLU A 27 1.25 14.18 13.82
N ARG A 28 1.71 14.83 12.75
CA ARG A 28 1.75 16.31 12.64
C ARG A 28 0.38 16.95 12.75
N GLU A 29 -0.66 16.28 12.25
CA GLU A 29 -2.03 16.79 12.17
C GLU A 29 -2.97 16.06 13.13
N ALA A 30 -2.45 15.57 14.26
CA ALA A 30 -3.17 14.71 15.21
C ALA A 30 -4.48 15.34 15.74
N THR A 31 -4.54 16.67 15.84
CA THR A 31 -5.69 17.41 16.39
C THR A 31 -6.52 18.13 15.32
N THR A 32 -6.12 18.06 14.05
CA THR A 32 -6.80 18.76 12.95
C THR A 32 -8.14 18.09 12.65
N VAL A 33 -9.23 18.82 12.86
CA VAL A 33 -10.60 18.35 12.60
C VAL A 33 -11.01 18.69 11.17
N ILE A 34 -11.56 17.71 10.46
CA ILE A 34 -12.12 17.85 9.11
C ILE A 34 -13.53 17.25 9.05
N PRO A 35 -14.38 17.62 8.06
CA PRO A 35 -15.64 16.93 7.84
C PRO A 35 -15.40 15.50 7.35
N GLY A 36 -16.05 14.50 7.96
CA GLY A 36 -16.17 13.18 7.37
C GLY A 36 -17.20 13.18 6.24
N TYR A 37 -17.05 12.28 5.26
CA TYR A 37 -17.93 12.22 4.09
C TYR A 37 -18.48 10.82 3.85
N THR A 38 -19.78 10.75 3.55
CA THR A 38 -20.44 9.57 2.97
C THR A 38 -21.34 10.06 1.85
N HIS A 39 -21.36 9.38 0.69
CA HIS A 39 -22.04 9.88 -0.51
C HIS A 39 -21.63 11.32 -0.91
N LEU A 40 -20.39 11.72 -0.59
CA LEU A 40 -19.87 13.10 -0.71
C LEU A 40 -20.66 14.18 0.05
N GLN A 41 -21.54 13.77 0.98
CA GLN A 41 -22.21 14.65 1.92
C GLN A 41 -21.47 14.68 3.25
N ARG A 42 -21.43 15.85 3.89
CA ARG A 42 -20.82 16.02 5.21
C ARG A 42 -21.59 15.17 6.22
N ALA A 43 -20.90 14.21 6.82
CA ALA A 43 -21.40 13.37 7.88
C ALA A 43 -20.94 13.96 9.22
N GLN A 44 -20.21 13.19 10.02
CA GLN A 44 -19.68 13.63 11.32
C GLN A 44 -18.24 14.19 11.16
N PRO A 45 -17.82 15.13 12.02
CA PRO A 45 -16.41 15.53 12.10
C PRO A 45 -15.50 14.34 12.43
N VAL A 46 -14.33 14.31 11.81
CA VAL A 46 -13.28 13.32 12.06
C VAL A 46 -11.93 14.02 12.18
N LEU A 47 -10.91 13.33 12.70
CA LEU A 47 -9.54 13.84 12.68
C LEU A 47 -8.89 13.54 11.33
N PHE A 48 -8.10 14.49 10.83
CA PHE A 48 -7.30 14.28 9.63
C PHE A 48 -6.29 13.15 9.80
N SER A 49 -5.76 12.96 11.01
CA SER A 49 -4.93 11.82 11.37
C SER A 49 -5.63 10.48 11.14
N HIS A 50 -6.91 10.34 11.52
CA HIS A 50 -7.70 9.13 11.23
C HIS A 50 -7.87 8.90 9.73
N TRP A 51 -8.05 9.97 8.95
CA TRP A 51 -8.11 9.87 7.48
C TRP A 51 -6.78 9.38 6.90
N CYS A 52 -5.64 9.94 7.33
CA CYS A 52 -4.32 9.48 6.90
C CYS A 52 -4.08 8.00 7.25
N LEU A 53 -4.41 7.60 8.49
CA LEU A 53 -4.21 6.23 8.97
C LEU A 53 -5.14 5.23 8.28
N ALA A 54 -6.32 5.66 7.83
CA ALA A 54 -7.18 4.81 7.01
C ALA A 54 -6.46 4.34 5.73
N TYR A 55 -5.73 5.25 5.06
CA TYR A 55 -4.91 4.92 3.89
C TYR A 55 -3.68 4.07 4.25
N VAL A 56 -3.04 4.34 5.39
CA VAL A 56 -1.93 3.49 5.88
C VAL A 56 -2.37 2.03 5.97
N GLU A 57 -3.53 1.75 6.55
CA GLU A 57 -4.04 0.38 6.67
C GLU A 57 -4.43 -0.24 5.32
N MET A 58 -4.92 0.57 4.36
CA MET A 58 -5.14 0.11 2.99
C MET A 58 -3.82 -0.32 2.33
N PHE A 59 -2.78 0.51 2.44
CA PHE A 59 -1.48 0.23 1.82
C PHE A 59 -0.69 -0.89 2.50
N LYS A 60 -0.85 -1.10 3.81
CA LYS A 60 -0.29 -2.29 4.49
C LYS A 60 -0.88 -3.60 3.93
N ARG A 61 -2.18 -3.62 3.58
CA ARG A 61 -2.77 -4.78 2.89
C ARG A 61 -2.18 -4.95 1.49
N ASP A 62 -1.85 -3.87 0.80
CA ASP A 62 -1.17 -3.95 -0.50
C ASP A 62 0.26 -4.48 -0.37
N GLN A 63 1.01 -4.12 0.68
CA GLN A 63 2.29 -4.75 1.00
C GLN A 63 2.13 -6.27 1.19
N ALA A 64 1.13 -6.72 1.97
CA ALA A 64 0.87 -8.15 2.13
C ALA A 64 0.60 -8.85 0.79
N ARG A 65 -0.20 -8.25 -0.10
CA ARG A 65 -0.48 -8.79 -1.44
C ARG A 65 0.77 -8.84 -2.32
N LEU A 66 1.64 -7.83 -2.26
CA LEU A 66 2.91 -7.82 -3.00
C LEU A 66 3.84 -8.93 -2.51
N LYS A 67 3.91 -9.16 -1.20
CA LYS A 67 4.69 -10.26 -0.61
C LYS A 67 4.21 -11.62 -1.11
N ASP A 68 2.90 -11.84 -1.14
CA ASP A 68 2.32 -13.08 -1.65
C ASP A 68 2.55 -13.26 -3.15
N ALA A 69 2.45 -12.17 -3.93
CA ALA A 69 2.74 -12.18 -5.36
C ALA A 69 4.20 -12.55 -5.62
N LEU A 70 5.13 -11.98 -4.85
CA LEU A 70 6.56 -12.28 -4.92
C LEU A 70 6.83 -13.78 -4.75
N ALA A 71 6.21 -14.39 -3.74
CA ALA A 71 6.36 -15.83 -3.48
C ALA A 71 5.94 -16.67 -4.70
N ARG A 72 4.81 -16.33 -5.35
CA ARG A 72 4.30 -17.08 -6.52
C ARG A 72 5.13 -16.89 -7.78
N ILE A 73 5.71 -15.70 -7.99
CA ILE A 73 6.50 -15.43 -9.19
C ILE A 73 7.95 -15.94 -9.09
N ASN A 74 8.47 -16.19 -7.88
CA ASN A 74 9.85 -16.59 -7.62
C ASN A 74 10.12 -18.08 -7.89
N VAL A 75 9.68 -18.57 -9.05
CA VAL A 75 9.92 -19.93 -9.54
C VAL A 75 10.57 -19.83 -10.93
N CYS A 76 11.64 -20.59 -11.17
CA CYS A 76 12.36 -20.56 -12.43
C CYS A 76 11.63 -21.39 -13.51
N PRO A 77 11.25 -20.82 -14.67
CA PRO A 77 10.65 -21.57 -15.77
C PRO A 77 11.71 -22.00 -16.81
N LEU A 78 12.98 -21.69 -16.59
CA LEU A 78 14.06 -22.03 -17.52
C LEU A 78 14.26 -23.55 -17.51
N GLY A 79 14.33 -24.14 -18.69
CA GLY A 79 14.44 -25.60 -18.87
C GLY A 79 13.14 -26.30 -19.25
N SER A 80 12.01 -25.58 -19.41
CA SER A 80 10.72 -26.17 -19.83
C SER A 80 10.59 -26.52 -21.31
N GLY A 81 11.57 -26.23 -22.18
CA GLY A 81 11.48 -26.48 -23.62
C GLY A 81 10.43 -25.59 -24.32
N ALA A 82 10.00 -25.99 -25.53
CA ALA A 82 9.00 -25.26 -26.32
C ALA A 82 7.56 -25.55 -25.85
N LEU A 83 7.25 -26.83 -25.60
CA LEU A 83 6.05 -27.40 -25.00
C LEU A 83 6.34 -28.89 -24.71
N ALA A 84 5.43 -29.60 -24.04
CA ALA A 84 5.54 -31.04 -23.79
C ALA A 84 5.35 -31.86 -25.08
#